data_AF-A0A954VRS5-F1
#
_entry.id   AF-A0A954VRS5-F1
#
_cell.length_a   1.000
_cell.length_b   1.000
_cell.length_c   1.000
_cell.angle_alpha   90.00
_cell.angle_beta   90.00
_cell.angle_gamma   90.00
#
_symmetry.space_group_name_H-M   'P 1'
#
loop_
_entity.id
_entity.type
_entity.pdbx_description
1 polymer ?
#
loop_
_entity_poly.entity_id
_entity_poly.type
_entity_poly.pdbx_seq_one_letter_code
_entity_poly.pdbx_strand_id
1 'polypeptide(L)'
;MTHSDAFEFIWHDGGRANCGFVGYAGDCVVRSVAIATGKLYRDVYDAFSERSSKTARHGVTQDVVDSFLSENGWKSTTLYCRADVVEPYLPKGVVLVRFRPREDSRKRHGHVSCVIDHTVYDTWNPFEESNMMATSFWTCADITSSPISDHFRSANKAANQESELTQREYERILNRVKALHRTASNHASTEGEIRNALRAMQALMLQHNLQREDITDDQDVGRIGMTRRACPLNGSRCCGWESGLAYYLTDEVFPTVQFYQDRCGHRSLFWFYGPVSDVEQIIPLFQEMLLTIAATAKLKFGGYARGSGASYAEGYVNGLPRQSQSAGDTSPSESNSLSAQDGALVDSRALAVTSAARDWLHIECDIRLQNVRSTGRYRFDNAAHQQGQRDGAKHEYTGPHSQKRIGFQSDA
;
A
#
# COMPACT_ATOMS: atom_id res chain seq x y z
N MET A 1 -26.85 4.91 22.92
CA MET A 1 -25.38 5.05 22.83
C MET A 1 -24.90 3.95 21.91
N THR A 2 -24.75 4.25 20.63
CA THR A 2 -24.25 3.31 19.60
C THR A 2 -22.76 3.60 19.43
N HIS A 3 -21.95 3.13 20.37
CA HIS A 3 -20.53 3.01 20.16
C HIS A 3 -20.33 1.86 19.17
N SER A 4 -20.28 2.20 17.89
CA SER A 4 -19.58 1.39 16.91
C SER A 4 -18.10 1.56 17.23
N ASP A 5 -17.63 0.95 18.31
CA ASP A 5 -16.20 0.92 18.62
C ASP A 5 -15.59 -0.02 17.58
N ALA A 6 -15.15 0.59 16.48
CA ALA A 6 -14.39 -0.10 15.47
C ALA A 6 -13.14 -0.69 16.15
N PHE A 7 -12.82 -1.95 15.87
CA PHE A 7 -11.58 -2.57 16.33
C PHE A 7 -10.41 -1.62 16.07
N GLU A 8 -9.62 -1.32 17.10
CA GLU A 8 -8.38 -0.57 16.92
C GLU A 8 -7.45 -1.38 16.01
N PHE A 9 -6.73 -0.71 15.11
CA PHE A 9 -5.82 -1.36 14.18
C PHE A 9 -4.40 -0.84 14.38
N ILE A 10 -3.49 -1.76 14.64
CA ILE A 10 -2.05 -1.50 14.76
C ILE A 10 -1.35 -2.26 13.64
N TRP A 11 -0.66 -1.50 12.78
CA TRP A 11 0.16 -2.11 11.75
C TRP A 11 1.30 -2.92 12.39
N HIS A 12 1.35 -4.22 12.10
CA HIS A 12 2.37 -5.12 12.65
C HIS A 12 2.72 -6.24 11.65
N ASP A 13 3.98 -6.32 11.22
CA ASP A 13 4.43 -7.30 10.23
C ASP A 13 4.80 -8.68 10.81
N GLY A 14 4.67 -8.84 12.13
CA GLY A 14 4.96 -10.09 12.83
C GLY A 14 6.44 -10.43 12.93
N GLY A 15 7.35 -9.47 12.72
CA GLY A 15 8.80 -9.68 12.70
C GLY A 15 9.33 -10.18 11.36
N ARG A 16 8.52 -10.10 10.30
CA ARG A 16 8.88 -10.55 8.95
C ARG A 16 10.11 -9.81 8.42
N ALA A 17 10.09 -8.48 8.45
CA ALA A 17 11.22 -7.66 8.01
C ALA A 17 12.47 -7.93 8.88
N ASN A 18 12.30 -8.10 10.18
CA ASN A 18 13.40 -8.39 11.13
C ASN A 18 14.10 -9.72 10.82
N CYS A 19 13.37 -10.69 10.26
CA CYS A 19 13.94 -11.96 9.81
C CYS A 19 14.59 -11.87 8.41
N GLY A 20 14.73 -10.67 7.84
CA GLY A 20 15.35 -10.44 6.53
C GLY A 20 14.45 -10.74 5.34
N PHE A 21 13.15 -10.98 5.55
CA PHE A 21 12.20 -11.16 4.45
C PHE A 21 11.81 -9.81 3.87
N VAL A 22 11.88 -9.69 2.55
CA VAL A 22 11.61 -8.46 1.80
C VAL A 22 10.42 -8.62 0.87
N GLY A 23 9.94 -7.49 0.34
CA GLY A 23 8.84 -7.44 -0.60
C GLY A 23 7.50 -7.86 0.03
N TYR A 24 6.51 -7.96 -0.84
CA TYR A 24 5.15 -8.30 -0.47
C TYR A 24 4.93 -9.84 -0.42
N ALA A 25 4.10 -10.31 0.52
CA ALA A 25 3.78 -11.73 0.72
C ALA A 25 2.40 -11.93 1.37
N GLY A 26 1.72 -13.01 0.99
CA GLY A 26 0.41 -13.43 1.53
C GLY A 26 0.54 -14.38 2.73
N ASP A 27 1.55 -14.17 3.57
CA ASP A 27 1.93 -15.02 4.71
C ASP A 27 1.22 -14.61 6.02
N CYS A 28 0.00 -14.08 5.93
CA CYS A 28 -0.73 -13.48 7.05
C CYS A 28 -0.86 -14.40 8.28
N VAL A 29 -1.01 -15.71 8.07
CA VAL A 29 -1.07 -16.69 9.16
C VAL A 29 0.27 -16.85 9.87
N VAL A 30 1.39 -16.80 9.14
CA VAL A 30 2.73 -16.87 9.75
C VAL A 30 2.96 -15.64 10.63
N ARG A 31 2.64 -14.45 10.09
CA ARG A 31 2.73 -13.18 10.83
C ARG A 31 1.86 -13.21 12.07
N SER A 32 0.60 -13.59 11.92
CA SER A 32 -0.35 -13.65 13.04
C SER A 32 0.07 -14.64 14.12
N VAL A 33 0.57 -15.82 13.75
CA VAL A 33 1.05 -16.82 14.72
C VAL A 33 2.33 -16.34 15.41
N ALA A 34 3.25 -15.70 14.70
CA ALA A 34 4.45 -15.10 15.29
C ALA A 34 4.08 -14.04 16.33
N ILE A 35 3.15 -13.14 16.00
CA ILE A 35 2.61 -12.13 16.94
C ILE A 35 1.97 -12.82 18.14
N ALA A 36 1.07 -13.76 17.90
CA ALA A 36 0.27 -14.38 18.95
C ALA A 36 1.11 -15.24 19.92
N THR A 37 2.20 -15.83 19.45
CA THR A 37 3.06 -16.72 20.26
C THR A 37 4.33 -16.06 20.77
N GLY A 38 4.70 -14.89 20.23
CA GLY A 38 6.00 -14.25 20.48
C GLY A 38 7.20 -15.02 19.91
N LYS A 39 6.97 -16.02 19.04
CA LYS A 39 8.04 -16.75 18.35
C LYS A 39 8.63 -15.90 17.22
N LEU A 40 9.87 -16.21 16.83
CA LEU A 40 10.49 -15.57 15.66
C LEU A 40 9.69 -15.93 14.40
N TYR A 41 9.47 -14.93 13.54
CA TYR A 41 8.76 -15.10 12.27
C TYR A 41 9.36 -16.25 11.44
N ARG A 42 10.69 -16.34 11.37
CA ARG A 42 11.41 -17.38 10.63
C ARG A 42 11.10 -18.79 11.14
N ASP A 43 11.09 -19.01 12.45
CA ASP A 43 10.79 -20.33 13.02
C ASP A 43 9.37 -20.78 12.68
N VAL A 44 8.40 -19.86 12.75
CA VAL A 44 7.01 -20.11 12.37
C VAL A 44 6.90 -20.38 10.87
N TYR A 45 7.60 -19.59 10.05
CA TYR A 45 7.63 -19.72 8.59
C TYR A 45 8.19 -21.07 8.15
N ASP A 46 9.32 -21.48 8.74
CA ASP A 46 9.99 -22.74 8.43
C ASP A 46 9.13 -23.93 8.85
N ALA A 47 8.50 -23.87 10.03
CA ALA A 47 7.57 -24.91 10.49
C ALA A 47 6.35 -25.08 9.57
N PHE A 48 5.77 -23.97 9.09
CA PHE A 48 4.68 -24.03 8.10
C PHE A 48 5.15 -24.53 6.73
N SER A 49 6.37 -24.16 6.32
CA SER A 49 6.91 -24.53 5.02
C SER A 49 7.26 -26.02 4.96
N GLU A 50 7.87 -26.55 6.01
CA GLU A 50 8.16 -27.99 6.17
C GLU A 50 6.86 -28.81 6.13
N ARG A 51 5.83 -28.36 6.84
CA ARG A 51 4.56 -29.09 6.95
C ARG A 51 3.73 -29.07 5.66
N SER A 52 3.79 -27.98 4.91
CA SER A 52 3.05 -27.84 3.64
C SER A 52 3.82 -28.37 2.43
N SER A 53 5.09 -28.74 2.61
CA SER A 53 6.06 -29.06 1.54
C SER A 53 6.16 -27.95 0.47
N LYS A 54 5.80 -26.71 0.84
CA LYS A 54 5.74 -25.52 -0.03
C LYS A 54 6.15 -24.30 0.78
N THR A 55 6.52 -23.22 0.11
CA THR A 55 6.76 -21.95 0.78
C THR A 55 5.47 -21.39 1.40
N ALA A 56 5.54 -20.94 2.66
CA ALA A 56 4.43 -20.24 3.32
C ALA A 56 4.21 -18.79 2.81
N ARG A 57 5.04 -18.29 1.88
CA ARG A 57 4.99 -16.91 1.34
C ARG A 57 3.65 -16.55 0.69
N HIS A 58 2.95 -17.53 0.13
CA HIS A 58 1.67 -17.34 -0.56
C HIS A 58 0.48 -17.90 0.24
N GLY A 59 0.65 -18.01 1.56
CA GLY A 59 -0.30 -18.63 2.45
C GLY A 59 -0.15 -20.15 2.52
N VAL A 60 -0.85 -20.75 3.48
CA VAL A 60 -0.91 -22.20 3.68
C VAL A 60 -2.36 -22.67 3.70
N THR A 61 -2.57 -23.96 3.42
CA THR A 61 -3.91 -24.54 3.45
C THR A 61 -4.44 -24.57 4.87
N GLN A 62 -5.77 -24.50 5.00
CA GLN A 62 -6.42 -24.49 6.30
C GLN A 62 -6.07 -25.70 7.15
N ASP A 63 -6.00 -26.89 6.55
CA ASP A 63 -5.72 -28.13 7.26
C ASP A 63 -4.33 -28.09 7.93
N VAL A 64 -3.35 -27.47 7.27
CA VAL A 64 -1.99 -27.27 7.82
C VAL A 64 -2.05 -26.31 9.01
N VAL A 65 -2.84 -25.24 8.93
CA VAL A 65 -3.04 -24.27 10.02
C VAL A 65 -3.72 -24.92 11.23
N ASP A 66 -4.83 -25.63 11.02
CA ASP A 66 -5.56 -26.29 12.10
C ASP A 66 -4.72 -27.37 12.77
N SER A 67 -3.96 -28.14 11.97
CA SER A 67 -3.06 -29.16 12.51
C SER A 67 -1.91 -28.54 13.31
N PHE A 68 -1.34 -27.43 12.85
CA PHE A 68 -0.25 -26.75 13.57
C PHE A 68 -0.72 -26.13 14.88
N LEU A 69 -1.85 -25.42 14.84
CA LEU A 69 -2.41 -24.76 16.02
C LEU A 69 -2.85 -25.79 17.07
N SER A 70 -3.54 -26.86 16.68
CA SER A 70 -4.00 -27.89 17.61
C SER A 70 -2.85 -28.61 18.33
N GLU A 71 -1.76 -28.93 17.63
CA GLU A 71 -0.55 -29.51 18.23
C GLU A 71 0.17 -28.57 19.20
N ASN A 72 0.04 -27.26 18.99
CA ASN A 72 0.58 -26.22 19.88
C ASN A 72 -0.43 -25.80 20.97
N GLY A 73 -1.46 -26.62 21.24
CA GLY A 73 -2.41 -26.41 22.34
C GLY A 73 -3.51 -25.38 22.07
N TRP A 74 -3.61 -24.86 20.84
CA TRP A 74 -4.67 -23.94 20.47
C TRP A 74 -5.99 -24.68 20.21
N LYS A 75 -7.08 -24.12 20.72
CA LYS A 75 -8.43 -24.65 20.54
C LYS A 75 -9.19 -23.78 19.55
N SER A 76 -9.70 -24.40 18.49
CA SER A 76 -10.54 -23.74 17.48
C SER A 76 -11.98 -23.63 17.95
N THR A 77 -12.58 -22.45 17.78
CA THR A 77 -13.98 -22.18 18.04
C THR A 77 -14.61 -21.59 16.78
N THR A 78 -15.63 -22.25 16.26
CA THR A 78 -16.40 -21.78 15.10
C THR A 78 -17.35 -20.66 15.52
N LEU A 79 -17.33 -19.54 14.80
CA LEU A 79 -18.32 -18.48 14.96
C LEU A 79 -19.54 -18.83 14.11
N TYR A 80 -20.66 -19.12 14.77
CA TYR A 80 -21.94 -19.38 14.09
C TYR A 80 -22.62 -18.09 13.60
N CYS A 81 -22.09 -16.93 13.96
CA CYS A 81 -22.70 -15.64 13.71
C CYS A 81 -22.22 -15.04 12.39
N ARG A 82 -23.13 -14.93 11.41
CA ARG A 82 -23.01 -14.07 10.22
C ARG A 82 -23.15 -12.56 10.56
N ALA A 83 -23.03 -12.19 11.82
CA ALA A 83 -23.34 -10.84 12.27
C ALA A 83 -22.20 -9.88 11.91
N ASP A 84 -22.55 -8.64 11.52
CA ASP A 84 -21.62 -7.55 11.24
C ASP A 84 -20.76 -7.15 12.47
N VAL A 85 -21.07 -7.68 13.66
CA VAL A 85 -20.46 -7.30 14.94
C VAL A 85 -19.81 -8.53 15.59
N VAL A 86 -18.48 -8.58 15.55
CA VAL A 86 -17.65 -9.71 16.01
C VAL A 86 -17.17 -9.51 17.46
N GLU A 87 -17.06 -8.26 17.91
CA GLU A 87 -16.50 -7.86 19.20
C GLU A 87 -17.09 -8.60 20.42
N PRO A 88 -18.42 -8.78 20.56
CA PRO A 88 -18.99 -9.45 21.74
C PRO A 88 -18.63 -10.95 21.81
N TYR A 89 -18.20 -11.53 20.70
CA TYR A 89 -17.95 -12.97 20.58
C TYR A 89 -16.48 -13.34 20.68
N LEU A 90 -15.56 -12.37 20.55
CA LEU A 90 -14.14 -12.63 20.74
C LEU A 90 -13.78 -12.46 22.22
N PRO A 91 -13.18 -13.49 22.85
CA PRO A 91 -12.68 -13.35 24.21
C PRO A 91 -11.57 -12.31 24.27
N LYS A 92 -11.44 -11.65 25.43
CA LYS A 92 -10.26 -10.83 25.71
C LYS A 92 -8.99 -11.71 25.74
N GLY A 93 -7.85 -11.09 25.50
CA GLY A 93 -6.57 -11.74 25.35
C GLY A 93 -6.16 -11.97 23.90
N VAL A 94 -5.17 -12.85 23.71
CA VAL A 94 -4.61 -13.16 22.40
C VAL A 94 -5.47 -14.18 21.68
N VAL A 95 -5.99 -13.77 20.52
CA VAL A 95 -6.88 -14.57 19.68
C VAL A 95 -6.37 -14.54 18.24
N LEU A 96 -6.32 -15.69 17.59
CA LEU A 96 -6.14 -15.75 16.14
C LEU A 96 -7.53 -15.81 15.50
N VAL A 97 -7.86 -14.86 14.64
CA VAL A 97 -9.18 -14.78 14.00
C VAL A 97 -9.05 -15.12 12.53
N ARG A 98 -9.92 -16.01 12.06
CA ARG A 98 -10.03 -16.38 10.66
C ARG A 98 -11.12 -15.59 9.97
N PHE A 99 -10.75 -14.94 8.88
CA PHE A 99 -11.67 -14.26 7.99
C PHE A 99 -11.85 -15.03 6.70
N ARG A 100 -13.09 -15.02 6.19
CA ARG A 100 -13.41 -15.49 4.85
C ARG A 100 -14.28 -14.44 4.13
N PRO A 101 -14.27 -14.43 2.80
CA PRO A 101 -15.21 -13.64 2.01
C PRO A 101 -16.66 -14.01 2.34
N ARG A 102 -17.56 -13.01 2.32
CA ARG A 102 -19.00 -13.18 2.57
C ARG A 102 -19.70 -14.01 1.51
N GLU A 103 -19.32 -13.81 0.27
CA GLU A 103 -19.83 -14.57 -0.86
C GLU A 103 -18.90 -15.76 -1.15
N ASP A 104 -19.44 -16.81 -1.78
CA ASP A 104 -18.67 -17.94 -2.30
C ASP A 104 -17.87 -17.51 -3.55
N SER A 105 -17.11 -16.42 -3.41
CA SER A 105 -16.14 -15.97 -4.37
C SER A 105 -15.00 -16.97 -4.30
N ARG A 106 -15.05 -17.99 -5.16
CA ARG A 106 -13.98 -18.99 -5.38
C ARG A 106 -12.60 -18.38 -5.74
N LYS A 107 -12.47 -17.05 -5.73
CA LYS A 107 -11.31 -16.27 -6.10
C LYS A 107 -10.56 -15.68 -4.89
N ARG A 108 -11.22 -15.45 -3.76
CA ARG A 108 -10.56 -14.90 -2.57
C ARG A 108 -10.11 -15.99 -1.62
N HIS A 109 -8.85 -15.91 -1.22
CA HIS A 109 -8.29 -16.74 -0.16
C HIS A 109 -8.74 -16.21 1.21
N GLY A 110 -8.80 -17.10 2.21
CA GLY A 110 -9.09 -16.67 3.58
C GLY A 110 -7.92 -15.88 4.17
N HIS A 111 -8.18 -15.11 5.21
CA HIS A 111 -7.17 -14.35 5.93
C HIS A 111 -7.13 -14.76 7.41
N VAL A 112 -5.97 -14.62 8.05
CA VAL A 112 -5.82 -14.82 9.49
C VAL A 112 -5.13 -13.61 10.08
N SER A 113 -5.72 -13.01 11.10
CA SER A 113 -5.15 -11.89 11.86
C SER A 113 -5.00 -12.23 13.34
N CYS A 114 -3.99 -11.67 13.98
CA CYS A 114 -3.89 -11.66 15.42
C CYS A 114 -4.73 -10.51 15.99
N VAL A 115 -5.58 -10.81 16.96
CA VAL A 115 -6.38 -9.83 17.70
C VAL A 115 -6.03 -9.99 19.17
N ILE A 116 -5.60 -8.89 19.79
CA ILE A 116 -5.23 -8.85 21.21
C ILE A 116 -6.09 -7.80 21.88
N ASP A 117 -6.93 -8.23 22.83
CA ASP A 117 -7.84 -7.32 23.55
C ASP A 117 -8.64 -6.41 22.61
N HIS A 118 -9.24 -7.00 21.57
CA HIS A 118 -10.02 -6.30 20.54
C HIS A 118 -9.23 -5.26 19.71
N THR A 119 -7.90 -5.32 19.73
CA THR A 119 -7.01 -4.59 18.82
C THR A 119 -6.42 -5.55 17.79
N VAL A 120 -6.49 -5.19 16.52
CA VAL A 120 -5.99 -5.97 15.39
C VAL A 120 -4.51 -5.66 15.17
N TYR A 121 -3.68 -6.70 15.12
CA TYR A 121 -2.26 -6.62 14.82
C TYR A 121 -1.99 -7.34 13.51
N ASP A 122 -1.85 -6.58 12.44
CA ASP A 122 -1.65 -7.10 11.09
C ASP A 122 -1.10 -6.01 10.16
N THR A 123 -0.74 -6.34 8.92
CA THR A 123 -0.42 -5.36 7.88
C THR A 123 -1.67 -4.86 7.13
N TRP A 124 -2.82 -5.48 7.37
CA TRP A 124 -4.09 -5.16 6.74
C TRP A 124 -5.26 -5.37 7.73
N ASN A 125 -6.22 -4.44 7.74
CA ASN A 125 -7.37 -4.50 8.65
C ASN A 125 -8.56 -5.24 8.00
N PRO A 126 -8.82 -6.53 8.34
CA PRO A 126 -9.93 -7.28 7.75
C PRO A 126 -11.32 -6.77 8.18
N PHE A 127 -11.42 -5.99 9.26
CA PHE A 127 -12.70 -5.50 9.77
C PHE A 127 -13.21 -4.26 9.02
N GLU A 128 -12.33 -3.54 8.32
CA GLU A 128 -12.73 -2.44 7.44
C GLU A 128 -13.31 -2.94 6.10
N GLU A 129 -13.06 -4.20 5.74
CA GLU A 129 -13.57 -4.78 4.51
C GLU A 129 -15.00 -5.33 4.68
N SER A 130 -15.96 -4.63 4.07
CA SER A 130 -17.38 -4.99 4.10
C SER A 130 -17.71 -6.38 3.55
N ASN A 131 -16.80 -6.99 2.78
CA ASN A 131 -16.96 -8.30 2.17
C ASN A 131 -16.20 -9.42 2.90
N MET A 132 -15.53 -9.14 4.01
CA MET A 132 -14.91 -10.14 4.87
C MET A 132 -15.81 -10.43 6.07
N MET A 133 -15.77 -11.66 6.58
CA MET A 133 -16.43 -12.05 7.82
C MET A 133 -15.56 -12.98 8.63
N ALA A 134 -15.52 -12.76 9.95
CA ALA A 134 -14.88 -13.68 10.87
C ALA A 134 -15.70 -14.99 10.92
N THR A 135 -15.06 -16.13 10.68
CA THR A 135 -15.74 -17.44 10.63
C THR A 135 -15.37 -18.37 11.77
N SER A 136 -14.18 -18.20 12.33
CA SER A 136 -13.68 -18.99 13.46
C SER A 136 -12.55 -18.24 14.13
N PHE A 137 -12.22 -18.63 15.33
CA PHE A 137 -11.05 -18.12 16.03
C PHE A 137 -10.37 -19.24 16.82
N TRP A 138 -9.09 -19.05 17.14
CA TRP A 138 -8.34 -19.94 18.02
C TRP A 138 -7.89 -19.21 19.28
N THR A 139 -7.94 -19.91 20.41
CA THR A 139 -7.43 -19.46 21.71
C THR A 139 -6.50 -20.50 22.30
N CYS A 140 -5.48 -20.06 23.03
CA CYS A 140 -4.58 -20.93 23.79
C CYS A 140 -4.60 -20.54 25.27
N ALA A 141 -4.95 -21.48 26.15
CA ALA A 141 -5.15 -21.25 27.59
C ALA A 141 -3.87 -20.77 28.30
N ASP A 142 -2.72 -21.28 27.86
CA ASP A 142 -1.41 -20.93 28.43
C ASP A 142 -1.06 -19.46 28.17
N ILE A 143 -1.55 -18.89 27.06
CA ILE A 143 -1.30 -17.51 26.65
C ILE A 143 -2.34 -16.56 27.25
N THR A 144 -3.59 -17.00 27.43
CA THR A 144 -4.68 -16.12 27.91
C THR A 144 -4.62 -15.80 29.40
N SER A 145 -3.87 -16.58 30.20
CA SER A 145 -3.83 -16.46 31.66
C SER A 145 -2.74 -15.51 32.20
N SER A 146 -1.77 -15.12 31.38
CA SER A 146 -0.71 -14.20 31.78
C SER A 146 -1.02 -12.75 31.39
N PRO A 147 -0.75 -11.75 32.25
CA PRO A 147 -0.92 -10.34 31.90
C PRO A 147 0.00 -10.00 30.71
N ILE A 148 -0.66 -9.73 29.58
CA ILE A 148 -0.09 -9.63 28.22
C ILE A 148 1.01 -8.56 28.11
N SER A 149 0.96 -7.54 28.97
CA SER A 149 1.91 -6.41 28.99
C SER A 149 3.37 -6.83 29.17
N ASP A 150 3.66 -7.79 30.03
CA ASP A 150 5.05 -8.04 30.45
C ASP A 150 5.78 -9.03 29.55
N HIS A 151 5.04 -10.01 28.99
CA HIS A 151 5.59 -10.97 28.05
C HIS A 151 5.96 -10.30 26.71
N PHE A 152 5.12 -9.38 26.21
CA PHE A 152 5.38 -8.64 24.98
C PHE A 152 6.53 -7.63 25.13
N ARG A 153 6.64 -6.94 26.27
CA ARG A 153 7.67 -5.90 26.46
C ARG A 153 9.09 -6.47 26.64
N SER A 154 9.23 -7.62 27.29
CA SER A 154 10.55 -8.19 27.59
C SER A 154 11.13 -8.97 26.39
N ALA A 155 10.31 -9.79 25.73
CA ALA A 155 10.73 -10.55 24.55
C ALA A 155 11.10 -9.63 23.37
N ASN A 156 10.31 -8.56 23.15
CA ASN A 156 10.60 -7.62 22.06
C ASN A 156 11.89 -6.82 22.29
N LYS A 157 12.33 -6.58 23.52
CA LYS A 157 13.50 -5.71 23.76
C LYS A 157 14.83 -6.41 23.46
N ALA A 158 14.96 -7.68 23.88
CA ALA A 158 16.13 -8.50 23.56
C ALA A 158 16.12 -8.93 22.08
N ALA A 159 14.96 -9.34 21.57
CA ALA A 159 14.79 -9.64 20.15
C ALA A 159 15.10 -8.43 19.28
N ASN A 160 14.69 -7.21 19.66
CA ASN A 160 15.00 -5.99 18.88
C ASN A 160 16.51 -5.70 18.82
N GLN A 161 17.29 -5.91 19.89
CA GLN A 161 18.74 -5.65 19.82
C GLN A 161 19.48 -6.66 18.95
N GLU A 162 19.16 -7.95 19.09
CA GLU A 162 19.72 -8.99 18.22
C GLU A 162 19.23 -8.83 16.77
N SER A 163 17.99 -8.36 16.58
CA SER A 163 17.38 -8.06 15.27
C SER A 163 17.97 -6.81 14.59
N GLU A 164 18.32 -5.76 15.34
CA GLU A 164 19.00 -4.60 14.78
C GLU A 164 20.40 -4.97 14.26
N LEU A 165 21.08 -5.88 14.96
CA LEU A 165 22.37 -6.41 14.54
C LEU A 165 22.24 -7.24 13.25
N THR A 166 21.27 -8.16 13.18
CA THR A 166 21.04 -8.99 11.98
C THR A 166 20.54 -8.17 10.80
N GLN A 167 19.72 -7.13 11.01
CA GLN A 167 19.26 -6.25 9.94
C GLN A 167 20.41 -5.41 9.36
N ARG A 168 21.29 -4.86 10.22
CA ARG A 168 22.49 -4.15 9.76
C ARG A 168 23.48 -5.05 9.03
N GLU A 169 23.58 -6.32 9.41
CA GLU A 169 24.39 -7.30 8.71
C GLU A 169 23.79 -7.66 7.35
N TYR A 170 22.47 -7.91 7.32
CA TYR A 170 21.73 -8.15 6.08
C TYR A 170 21.87 -6.99 5.09
N GLU A 171 21.67 -5.76 5.54
CA GLU A 171 21.82 -4.57 4.69
C GLU A 171 23.26 -4.41 4.18
N ARG A 172 24.27 -4.74 4.99
CA ARG A 172 25.67 -4.78 4.55
C ARG A 172 25.90 -5.84 3.47
N ILE A 173 25.34 -7.03 3.63
CA ILE A 173 25.44 -8.13 2.65
C ILE A 173 24.73 -7.74 1.35
N LEU A 174 23.51 -7.20 1.44
CA LEU A 174 22.72 -6.76 0.30
C LEU A 174 23.45 -5.67 -0.49
N ASN A 175 23.98 -4.66 0.19
CA ASN A 175 24.77 -3.59 -0.44
C ASN A 175 26.02 -4.14 -1.14
N ARG A 176 26.67 -5.14 -0.56
CA ARG A 176 27.81 -5.83 -1.18
C ARG A 176 27.39 -6.61 -2.43
N VAL A 177 26.28 -7.33 -2.37
CA VAL A 177 25.70 -8.05 -3.50
C VAL A 177 25.32 -7.08 -4.64
N LYS A 178 24.70 -5.94 -4.33
CA LYS A 178 24.41 -4.88 -5.31
C LYS A 178 25.67 -4.27 -5.92
N ALA A 179 26.71 -4.05 -5.13
CA ALA A 179 28.00 -3.58 -5.65
C ALA A 179 28.61 -4.58 -6.65
N LEU A 180 28.59 -5.87 -6.33
CA LEU A 180 29.05 -6.94 -7.24
C LEU A 180 28.20 -7.02 -8.51
N HIS A 181 26.88 -6.86 -8.40
CA HIS A 181 25.98 -6.79 -9.55
C HIS A 181 26.33 -5.63 -10.47
N ARG A 182 26.56 -4.42 -9.92
CA ARG A 182 27.00 -3.24 -10.69
C ARG A 182 28.32 -3.50 -11.41
N THR A 183 29.30 -4.13 -10.75
CA THR A 183 30.57 -4.52 -11.39
C THR A 183 30.35 -5.50 -12.54
N ALA A 184 29.46 -6.49 -12.37
CA ALA A 184 29.16 -7.49 -13.40
C ALA A 184 28.38 -6.91 -14.60
N SER A 185 27.55 -5.89 -14.38
CA SER A 185 26.78 -5.22 -15.45
C SER A 185 27.57 -4.12 -16.18
N ASN A 186 28.65 -3.60 -15.59
CA ASN A 186 29.45 -2.54 -16.19
C ASN A 186 30.26 -3.07 -17.39
N HIS A 187 30.02 -2.51 -18.58
CA HIS A 187 30.71 -2.90 -19.82
C HIS A 187 32.19 -2.50 -19.85
N ALA A 188 32.63 -1.65 -18.93
CA ALA A 188 34.04 -1.30 -18.76
C ALA A 188 34.82 -2.31 -17.92
N SER A 189 34.15 -3.23 -17.21
CA SER A 189 34.80 -4.28 -16.42
C SER A 189 35.41 -5.36 -17.32
N THR A 190 36.56 -5.89 -16.95
CA THR A 190 37.17 -7.02 -17.66
C THR A 190 36.35 -8.30 -17.47
N GLU A 191 36.46 -9.24 -18.42
CA GLU A 191 35.74 -10.51 -18.34
C GLU A 191 36.11 -11.33 -17.08
N GLY A 192 37.35 -11.19 -16.58
CA GLY A 192 37.79 -11.79 -15.33
C GLY A 192 37.09 -11.20 -14.10
N GLU A 193 36.95 -9.88 -14.05
CA GLU A 193 36.24 -9.18 -12.97
C GLU A 193 34.75 -9.52 -12.95
N ILE A 194 34.12 -9.57 -14.13
CA ILE A 194 32.71 -9.96 -14.27
C ILE A 194 32.50 -11.38 -13.71
N ARG A 195 33.33 -12.36 -14.12
CA ARG A 195 33.22 -13.74 -13.61
C ARG A 195 33.46 -13.82 -12.10
N ASN A 196 34.45 -13.10 -11.59
CA ASN A 196 34.75 -13.08 -10.16
C ASN A 196 33.60 -12.48 -9.35
N ALA A 197 33.02 -11.36 -9.83
CA ALA A 197 31.88 -10.72 -9.20
C ALA A 197 30.65 -11.62 -9.16
N LEU A 198 30.34 -12.33 -10.26
CA LEU A 198 29.22 -13.27 -10.32
C LEU A 198 29.38 -14.44 -9.36
N ARG A 199 30.58 -15.02 -9.22
CA ARG A 199 30.85 -16.09 -8.24
C ARG A 199 30.69 -15.61 -6.81
N ALA A 200 31.27 -14.45 -6.49
CA ALA A 200 31.16 -13.86 -5.16
C ALA A 200 29.70 -13.54 -4.81
N MET A 201 28.94 -13.05 -5.79
CA MET A 201 27.51 -12.79 -5.65
C MET A 201 26.73 -14.08 -5.37
N GLN A 202 26.91 -15.14 -6.17
CA GLN A 202 26.25 -16.44 -5.95
C GLN A 202 26.57 -17.05 -4.58
N ALA A 203 27.83 -16.96 -4.14
CA ALA A 203 28.24 -17.46 -2.83
C ALA A 203 27.54 -16.71 -1.68
N LEU A 204 27.50 -15.37 -1.74
CA LEU A 204 26.80 -14.55 -0.75
C LEU A 204 25.29 -14.83 -0.76
N MET A 205 24.69 -15.00 -1.94
CA MET A 205 23.27 -15.32 -2.06
C MET A 205 22.93 -16.66 -1.42
N LEU A 206 23.68 -17.71 -1.71
CA LEU A 206 23.47 -19.04 -1.14
C LEU A 206 23.69 -19.06 0.37
N GLN A 207 24.74 -18.38 0.86
CA GLN A 207 25.06 -18.33 2.28
C GLN A 207 23.96 -17.65 3.11
N HIS A 208 23.28 -16.66 2.53
CA HIS A 208 22.29 -15.85 3.22
C HIS A 208 20.85 -16.08 2.73
N ASN A 209 20.62 -17.14 1.93
CA ASN A 209 19.32 -17.47 1.32
C ASN A 209 18.67 -16.28 0.58
N LEU A 210 19.48 -15.45 -0.08
CA LEU A 210 18.98 -14.35 -0.92
C LEU A 210 18.58 -14.89 -2.29
N GLN A 211 17.40 -14.49 -2.76
CA GLN A 211 16.94 -14.74 -4.11
C GLN A 211 17.33 -13.58 -5.04
N ARG A 212 17.24 -13.79 -6.36
CA ARG A 212 17.65 -12.76 -7.33
C ARG A 212 16.75 -11.53 -7.26
N GLU A 213 15.51 -11.76 -6.88
CA GLU A 213 14.46 -10.78 -6.64
C GLU A 213 14.79 -9.87 -5.45
N ASP A 214 15.66 -10.31 -4.54
CA ASP A 214 16.12 -9.48 -3.41
C ASP A 214 17.20 -8.47 -3.88
N ILE A 215 17.86 -8.72 -5.01
CA ILE A 215 18.98 -7.88 -5.49
C ILE A 215 18.50 -6.68 -6.29
N THR A 216 17.33 -6.79 -6.94
CA THR A 216 16.76 -5.69 -7.71
C THR A 216 16.44 -4.52 -6.78
N ASP A 217 16.62 -3.29 -7.26
CA ASP A 217 16.43 -2.06 -6.49
C ASP A 217 14.96 -1.79 -6.07
N ASP A 218 14.07 -2.79 -6.17
CA ASP A 218 12.71 -2.80 -5.63
C ASP A 218 12.67 -2.80 -4.08
N GLN A 219 13.84 -2.87 -3.45
CA GLN A 219 14.09 -3.07 -2.02
C GLN A 219 13.51 -2.01 -1.07
N ASP A 220 13.07 -0.85 -1.54
CA ASP A 220 12.36 0.10 -0.67
C ASP A 220 10.84 -0.04 -0.79
N VAL A 221 10.34 -0.56 -1.91
CA VAL A 221 8.89 -0.59 -2.18
C VAL A 221 8.16 -1.56 -1.26
N GLY A 222 8.81 -2.66 -0.88
CA GLY A 222 8.25 -3.64 0.07
C GLY A 222 8.16 -3.17 1.52
N ARG A 223 8.95 -2.15 1.92
CA ARG A 223 8.90 -1.55 3.26
C ARG A 223 7.86 -0.42 3.33
N ILE A 224 7.50 0.15 2.19
CA ILE A 224 6.46 1.19 2.13
C ILE A 224 5.13 0.54 2.51
N GLY A 225 4.57 0.95 3.64
CA GLY A 225 3.21 0.60 4.00
C GLY A 225 2.27 1.05 2.88
N MET A 226 1.53 0.10 2.30
CA MET A 226 0.51 0.38 1.30
C MET A 226 -0.84 0.48 1.99
N THR A 227 -1.68 1.39 1.53
CA THR A 227 -3.06 1.50 2.00
C THR A 227 -3.98 1.77 0.84
N ARG A 228 -5.27 1.63 1.13
CA ARG A 228 -6.35 2.08 0.26
C ARG A 228 -7.39 2.77 1.10
N ARG A 229 -7.81 3.97 0.69
CA ARG A 229 -8.85 4.73 1.38
C ARG A 229 -9.91 5.22 0.41
N ALA A 230 -11.16 5.13 0.86
CA ALA A 230 -12.31 5.64 0.12
C ALA A 230 -12.46 7.14 0.35
N CYS A 231 -12.61 7.88 -0.74
CA CYS A 231 -13.05 9.26 -0.77
C CYS A 231 -14.46 9.33 -1.39
N PRO A 232 -15.49 9.69 -0.61
CA PRO A 232 -16.84 9.83 -1.14
C PRO A 232 -16.95 11.02 -2.09
N LEU A 233 -17.69 10.84 -3.19
CA LEU A 233 -18.01 11.92 -4.13
C LEU A 233 -19.32 12.61 -3.75
N ASN A 234 -19.49 13.85 -4.23
CA ASN A 234 -20.68 14.66 -3.94
C ASN A 234 -21.97 14.12 -4.60
N GLY A 235 -21.83 13.28 -5.64
CA GLY A 235 -22.96 12.73 -6.40
C GLY A 235 -23.12 11.21 -6.29
N SER A 236 -24.31 10.72 -6.67
CA SER A 236 -24.54 9.27 -6.82
C SER A 236 -23.76 8.67 -7.99
N ARG A 237 -23.38 9.49 -8.98
CA ARG A 237 -22.54 9.13 -10.11
C ARG A 237 -21.32 10.04 -10.17
N CYS A 238 -20.17 9.45 -10.38
CA CYS A 238 -18.94 10.17 -10.74
C CYS A 238 -19.15 10.96 -12.03
N CYS A 239 -18.71 12.22 -12.00
CA CYS A 239 -18.63 13.12 -13.15
C CYS A 239 -17.25 13.00 -13.82
N GLY A 240 -17.19 13.12 -15.14
CA GLY A 240 -15.92 13.01 -15.89
C GLY A 240 -14.82 13.98 -15.42
N TRP A 241 -15.19 15.21 -15.01
CA TRP A 241 -14.22 16.15 -14.45
C TRP A 241 -13.68 15.74 -13.08
N GLU A 242 -14.46 15.01 -12.27
CA GLU A 242 -14.00 14.49 -10.97
C GLU A 242 -12.91 13.42 -11.21
N SER A 243 -13.12 12.53 -12.19
CA SER A 243 -12.06 11.61 -12.64
C SER A 243 -10.85 12.34 -13.19
N GLY A 244 -11.06 13.39 -13.99
CA GLY A 244 -9.97 14.23 -14.49
C GLY A 244 -9.15 14.87 -13.38
N LEU A 245 -9.80 15.32 -12.30
CA LEU A 245 -9.13 15.89 -11.12
C LEU A 245 -8.31 14.83 -10.39
N ALA A 246 -8.86 13.62 -10.22
CA ALA A 246 -8.13 12.51 -9.61
C ALA A 246 -6.89 12.13 -10.45
N TYR A 247 -7.01 12.07 -11.79
CA TYR A 247 -5.87 11.87 -12.69
C TYR A 247 -4.83 12.98 -12.56
N TYR A 248 -5.25 14.25 -12.53
CA TYR A 248 -4.31 15.36 -12.33
C TYR A 248 -3.50 15.20 -11.03
N LEU A 249 -4.17 14.87 -9.92
CA LEU A 249 -3.48 14.69 -8.65
C LEU A 249 -2.54 13.48 -8.65
N THR A 250 -2.95 12.35 -9.24
CA THR A 250 -2.08 11.17 -9.31
C THR A 250 -0.97 11.30 -10.33
N ASP A 251 -1.13 12.10 -11.39
CA ASP A 251 -0.10 12.21 -12.43
C ASP A 251 0.91 13.33 -12.13
N GLU A 252 0.46 14.45 -11.55
CA GLU A 252 1.28 15.67 -11.41
C GLU A 252 1.72 15.95 -9.97
N VAL A 253 0.96 15.51 -8.96
CA VAL A 253 1.20 15.86 -7.55
C VAL A 253 1.69 14.65 -6.73
N PHE A 254 1.04 13.49 -6.87
CA PHE A 254 1.32 12.25 -6.16
C PHE A 254 1.50 11.08 -7.14
N PRO A 255 2.61 11.05 -7.91
CA PRO A 255 2.88 10.03 -8.96
C PRO A 255 2.94 8.59 -8.44
N THR A 256 3.11 8.41 -7.14
CA THR A 256 3.14 7.12 -6.44
C THR A 256 1.75 6.59 -6.07
N VAL A 257 0.72 7.43 -6.12
CA VAL A 257 -0.67 7.07 -5.81
C VAL A 257 -1.41 6.76 -7.10
N GLN A 258 -2.33 5.81 -7.02
CA GLN A 258 -3.27 5.49 -8.08
C GLN A 258 -4.68 5.50 -7.52
N PHE A 259 -5.70 5.50 -8.38
CA PHE A 259 -7.08 5.44 -7.94
C PHE A 259 -7.92 4.55 -8.84
N TYR A 260 -9.05 4.09 -8.30
CA TYR A 260 -10.11 3.50 -9.08
C TYR A 260 -11.48 3.93 -8.54
N GLN A 261 -12.51 3.73 -9.35
CA GLN A 261 -13.87 4.06 -8.98
C GLN A 261 -14.64 2.80 -8.57
N ASP A 262 -15.44 2.93 -7.50
CA ASP A 262 -16.38 1.89 -7.09
C ASP A 262 -17.70 2.52 -6.60
N ARG A 263 -18.68 1.68 -6.24
CA ARG A 263 -19.94 2.09 -5.64
C ARG A 263 -20.15 1.41 -4.30
N CYS A 264 -20.48 2.20 -3.29
CA CYS A 264 -21.00 1.71 -2.02
C CYS A 264 -22.44 2.17 -1.88
N GLY A 265 -23.38 1.26 -2.09
CA GLY A 265 -24.82 1.57 -2.14
C GLY A 265 -25.16 2.55 -3.26
N HIS A 266 -25.72 3.72 -2.89
CA HIS A 266 -26.14 4.76 -3.84
C HIS A 266 -25.08 5.83 -4.11
N ARG A 267 -23.89 5.72 -3.50
CA ARG A 267 -22.81 6.71 -3.64
C ARG A 267 -21.68 6.14 -4.48
N SER A 268 -21.13 6.98 -5.36
CA SER A 268 -19.86 6.69 -6.03
C SER A 268 -18.71 7.06 -5.10
N LEU A 269 -17.71 6.19 -5.03
CA LEU A 269 -16.49 6.38 -4.25
C LEU A 269 -15.29 6.37 -5.21
N PHE A 270 -14.31 7.21 -4.92
CA PHE A 270 -12.96 6.97 -5.41
C PHE A 270 -12.15 6.29 -4.32
N TRP A 271 -11.48 5.21 -4.69
CA TRP A 271 -10.54 4.53 -3.83
C TRP A 271 -9.14 4.91 -4.28
N PHE A 272 -8.46 5.71 -3.48
CA PHE A 272 -7.05 6.01 -3.65
C PHE A 272 -6.24 4.90 -2.99
N TYR A 273 -5.21 4.41 -3.68
CA TYR A 273 -4.33 3.36 -3.19
C TYR A 273 -2.87 3.63 -3.56
N GLY A 274 -1.95 3.22 -2.70
CA GLY A 274 -0.52 3.52 -2.81
C GLY A 274 0.14 3.63 -1.44
N PRO A 275 1.30 4.29 -1.33
CA PRO A 275 1.97 4.55 -0.05
C PRO A 275 1.05 5.23 0.97
N VAL A 276 1.05 4.77 2.23
CA VAL A 276 0.18 5.29 3.30
C VAL A 276 0.27 6.81 3.41
N SER A 277 1.49 7.35 3.50
CA SER A 277 1.72 8.79 3.63
C SER A 277 1.08 9.61 2.50
N ASP A 278 1.12 9.08 1.28
CA ASP A 278 0.72 9.81 0.08
C ASP A 278 -0.81 9.71 -0.10
N VAL A 279 -1.39 8.55 0.20
CA VAL A 279 -2.84 8.36 0.22
C VAL A 279 -3.49 9.22 1.32
N GLU A 280 -2.84 9.39 2.47
CA GLU A 280 -3.33 10.27 3.52
C GLU A 280 -3.29 11.75 3.16
N GLN A 281 -2.33 12.17 2.33
CA GLN A 281 -2.19 13.56 1.88
C GLN A 281 -3.07 13.89 0.67
N ILE A 282 -3.22 12.97 -0.29
CA ILE A 282 -3.99 13.22 -1.51
C ILE A 282 -5.49 13.35 -1.25
N ILE A 283 -6.04 12.63 -0.26
CA ILE A 283 -7.48 12.65 0.03
C ILE A 283 -7.98 14.03 0.46
N PRO A 284 -7.41 14.69 1.50
CA PRO A 284 -7.84 16.03 1.89
C PRO A 284 -7.63 17.03 0.76
N LEU A 285 -6.52 16.94 0.01
CA LEU A 285 -6.29 17.79 -1.16
C LEU A 285 -7.38 17.61 -2.23
N PHE A 286 -7.68 16.36 -2.59
CA PHE A 286 -8.72 16.04 -3.55
C PHE A 286 -10.08 16.59 -3.09
N GLN A 287 -10.43 16.43 -1.81
CA GLN A 287 -11.68 16.95 -1.26
C GLN A 287 -11.75 18.48 -1.30
N GLU A 288 -10.67 19.17 -0.97
CA GLU A 288 -10.58 20.62 -1.01
C GLU A 288 -10.74 21.15 -2.44
N MET A 289 -10.00 20.58 -3.40
CA MET A 289 -10.10 20.96 -4.81
C MET A 289 -11.49 20.63 -5.38
N LEU A 290 -12.03 19.45 -5.06
CA LEU A 290 -13.36 19.03 -5.47
C LEU A 290 -14.42 20.03 -5.01
N LEU A 291 -14.38 20.42 -3.72
CA LEU A 291 -15.32 21.37 -3.14
C LEU A 291 -15.16 22.76 -3.77
N THR A 292 -13.93 23.23 -3.95
CA THR A 292 -13.62 24.54 -4.54
C THR A 292 -14.15 24.65 -5.97
N ILE A 293 -13.87 23.64 -6.81
CA ILE A 293 -14.33 23.61 -8.21
C ILE A 293 -15.85 23.53 -8.26
N ALA A 294 -16.47 22.62 -7.48
CA ALA A 294 -17.92 22.44 -7.46
C ALA A 294 -18.65 23.69 -6.96
N ALA A 295 -18.16 24.35 -5.91
CA ALA A 295 -18.72 25.59 -5.38
C ALA A 295 -18.64 26.72 -6.43
N THR A 296 -17.48 26.87 -7.07
CA THR A 296 -17.28 27.92 -8.09
C THR A 296 -18.18 27.69 -9.32
N ALA A 297 -18.26 26.43 -9.79
CA ALA A 297 -19.16 26.06 -10.88
C ALA A 297 -20.62 26.34 -10.53
N LYS A 298 -21.04 26.00 -9.30
CA LYS A 298 -22.40 26.25 -8.82
C LYS A 298 -22.72 27.75 -8.74
N LEU A 299 -21.79 28.56 -8.24
CA LEU A 299 -21.95 30.01 -8.17
C LEU A 299 -22.07 30.67 -9.55
N LYS A 300 -21.26 30.23 -10.52
CA LYS A 300 -21.22 30.84 -11.86
C LYS A 300 -22.29 30.32 -12.82
N PHE A 301 -22.66 29.04 -12.73
CA PHE A 301 -23.47 28.34 -13.73
C PHE A 301 -24.65 27.54 -13.13
N GLY A 302 -24.96 27.71 -11.84
CA GLY A 302 -26.11 27.09 -11.18
C GLY A 302 -25.96 25.60 -10.86
N GLY A 303 -24.83 24.97 -11.20
CA GLY A 303 -24.52 23.57 -10.88
C GLY A 303 -23.10 23.16 -11.29
N TYR A 304 -22.70 21.92 -11.01
CA TYR A 304 -21.37 21.39 -11.37
C TYR A 304 -21.42 20.01 -12.04
N ALA A 305 -22.54 19.29 -11.92
CA ALA A 305 -22.66 17.91 -12.41
C ALA A 305 -23.12 17.82 -13.87
N ARG A 306 -23.87 18.81 -14.36
CA ARG A 306 -24.44 18.85 -15.72
C ARG A 306 -24.38 20.25 -16.35
N GLY A 307 -24.53 20.31 -17.67
CA GLY A 307 -24.60 21.56 -18.44
C GLY A 307 -23.33 22.40 -18.35
N SER A 308 -23.48 23.72 -18.48
CA SER A 308 -22.37 24.68 -18.50
C SER A 308 -21.47 24.59 -17.28
N GLY A 309 -22.03 24.38 -16.08
CA GLY A 309 -21.22 24.24 -14.87
C GLY A 309 -20.34 23.00 -14.85
N ALA A 310 -20.76 21.93 -15.52
CA ALA A 310 -19.95 20.73 -15.68
C ALA A 310 -18.84 20.90 -16.72
N SER A 311 -19.10 21.66 -17.79
CA SER A 311 -18.08 22.07 -18.76
C SER A 311 -17.06 23.04 -18.16
N TYR A 312 -17.51 23.96 -17.29
CA TYR A 312 -16.63 24.83 -16.51
C TYR A 312 -15.71 24.02 -15.60
N ALA A 313 -16.23 23.09 -14.81
CA ALA A 313 -15.42 22.26 -13.92
C ALA A 313 -14.37 21.42 -14.69
N GLU A 314 -14.76 20.88 -15.84
CA GLU A 314 -13.84 20.18 -16.75
C GLU A 314 -12.75 21.10 -17.31
N GLY A 315 -13.13 22.32 -17.71
CA GLY A 315 -12.17 23.34 -18.12
C GLY A 315 -11.21 23.70 -17.00
N TYR A 316 -11.71 23.85 -15.77
CA TYR A 316 -10.90 24.15 -14.60
C TYR A 316 -9.81 23.11 -14.39
N VAL A 317 -10.18 21.84 -14.38
CA VAL A 317 -9.22 20.73 -14.24
C VAL A 317 -8.20 20.72 -15.39
N ASN A 318 -8.66 20.94 -16.62
CA ASN A 318 -7.77 20.99 -17.79
C ASN A 318 -6.83 22.21 -17.79
N GLY A 319 -7.19 23.26 -17.07
CA GLY A 319 -6.38 24.46 -16.91
C GLY A 319 -5.33 24.38 -15.81
N LEU A 320 -5.36 23.35 -14.95
CA LEU A 320 -4.41 23.23 -13.85
C LEU A 320 -2.96 23.10 -14.36
N PRO A 321 -1.97 23.68 -13.65
CA PRO A 321 -0.58 23.69 -14.08
C PRO A 321 0.02 22.28 -14.09
N ARG A 322 0.67 21.90 -15.21
CA ARG A 322 1.31 20.60 -15.43
C ARG A 322 2.82 20.76 -15.56
N GLN A 323 3.60 19.86 -14.97
CA GLN A 323 5.07 19.95 -14.98
C GLN A 323 5.63 19.87 -16.41
N SER A 324 5.00 19.06 -17.27
CA SER A 324 5.41 18.85 -18.66
C SER A 324 5.28 20.08 -19.56
N GLN A 325 4.37 21.02 -19.25
CA GLN A 325 4.15 22.21 -20.09
C GLN A 325 5.20 23.30 -19.88
N SER A 326 5.89 23.30 -18.73
CA SER A 326 6.87 24.34 -18.41
C SER A 326 8.22 24.16 -19.12
N ALA A 327 8.48 22.99 -19.71
CA ALA A 327 9.76 22.66 -20.33
C ALA A 327 9.88 23.07 -21.81
N GLY A 328 8.79 23.50 -22.46
CA GLY A 328 8.72 23.68 -23.92
C GLY A 328 9.32 24.96 -24.49
N ASP A 329 9.44 26.04 -23.71
CA ASP A 329 9.78 27.38 -24.23
C ASP A 329 11.18 27.88 -23.89
N THR A 330 12.00 27.09 -23.18
CA THR A 330 13.37 27.51 -22.83
C THR A 330 14.38 26.82 -23.74
N SER A 331 15.08 27.61 -24.56
CA SER A 331 16.10 27.12 -25.49
C SER A 331 17.14 26.24 -24.79
N PRO A 332 17.64 25.17 -25.44
CA PRO A 332 18.50 24.17 -24.80
C PRO A 332 19.89 24.77 -24.50
N SER A 333 20.09 25.25 -23.28
CA SER A 333 21.41 25.56 -22.75
C SER A 333 22.07 24.29 -22.20
N GLU A 334 23.34 24.06 -22.53
CA GLU A 334 24.11 22.82 -22.31
C GLU A 334 24.26 22.34 -20.85
N SER A 335 23.78 23.09 -19.86
CA SER A 335 23.91 22.77 -18.43
C SER A 335 22.87 21.78 -17.86
N ASN A 336 21.99 21.19 -18.69
CA ASN A 336 20.81 20.44 -18.23
C ASN A 336 20.95 18.90 -18.27
N SER A 337 22.13 18.35 -18.54
CA SER A 337 22.31 16.89 -18.68
C SER A 337 22.24 16.12 -17.35
N LEU A 338 22.60 16.75 -16.23
CA LEU A 338 22.53 16.14 -14.89
C LEU A 338 21.09 16.06 -14.35
N SER A 339 20.25 17.07 -14.63
CA SER A 339 18.85 17.08 -14.17
C SER A 339 17.99 16.02 -14.86
N ALA A 340 18.33 15.65 -16.10
CA ALA A 340 17.63 14.61 -16.84
C ALA A 340 17.85 13.21 -16.26
N GLN A 341 19.05 12.91 -15.73
CA GLN A 341 19.35 11.62 -15.10
C GLN A 341 18.60 11.46 -13.77
N ASP A 342 18.54 12.52 -12.96
CA ASP A 342 17.80 12.51 -11.69
C ASP A 342 16.28 12.35 -11.92
N GLY A 343 15.73 13.01 -12.94
CA GLY A 343 14.33 12.85 -13.33
C GLY A 343 13.99 11.40 -13.72
N ALA A 344 14.83 10.78 -14.55
CA ALA A 344 14.62 9.39 -14.97
C ALA A 344 14.64 8.39 -13.80
N LEU A 345 15.47 8.63 -12.79
CA LEU A 345 15.51 7.78 -11.58
C LEU A 345 14.24 7.96 -10.72
N VAL A 346 13.76 9.19 -10.55
CA VAL A 346 12.51 9.47 -9.82
C VAL A 346 11.33 8.83 -10.53
N ASP A 347 11.24 8.96 -11.85
CA ASP A 347 10.18 8.34 -12.65
C ASP A 347 10.22 6.82 -12.58
N SER A 348 11.42 6.22 -12.69
CA SER A 348 11.61 4.78 -12.55
C SER A 348 11.15 4.29 -11.17
N ARG A 349 11.43 5.04 -10.10
CA ARG A 349 10.99 4.71 -8.74
C ARG A 349 9.48 4.82 -8.60
N ALA A 350 8.87 5.88 -9.13
CA ALA A 350 7.41 6.04 -9.11
C ALA A 350 6.71 4.90 -9.87
N LEU A 351 7.26 4.46 -11.01
CA LEU A 351 6.78 3.31 -11.77
C LEU A 351 6.88 2.00 -10.98
N ALA A 352 7.98 1.76 -10.27
CA ALA A 352 8.13 0.58 -9.42
C ALA A 352 7.11 0.59 -8.27
N VAL A 353 6.93 1.74 -7.60
CA VAL A 353 5.95 1.91 -6.51
C VAL A 353 4.52 1.69 -7.01
N THR A 354 4.14 2.27 -8.15
CA THR A 354 2.80 2.10 -8.71
C THR A 354 2.53 0.66 -9.18
N SER A 355 3.55 -0.03 -9.70
CA SER A 355 3.44 -1.47 -10.02
C SER A 355 3.19 -2.28 -8.76
N ALA A 356 4.01 -2.08 -7.72
CA ALA A 356 3.85 -2.81 -6.46
C ALA A 356 2.53 -2.48 -5.75
N ALA A 357 2.05 -1.23 -5.82
CA ALA A 357 0.74 -0.85 -5.29
C ALA A 357 -0.41 -1.58 -6.01
N ARG A 358 -0.28 -1.80 -7.33
CA ARG A 358 -1.25 -2.57 -8.12
C ARG A 358 -1.21 -4.05 -7.75
N ASP A 359 -0.03 -4.62 -7.58
CA ASP A 359 0.15 -6.01 -7.17
C ASP A 359 -0.38 -6.22 -5.74
N TRP A 360 -0.08 -5.29 -4.82
CA TRP A 360 -0.64 -5.27 -3.47
C TRP A 360 -2.18 -5.23 -3.49
N LEU A 361 -2.77 -4.36 -4.31
CA LEU A 361 -4.23 -4.27 -4.44
C LEU A 361 -4.83 -5.58 -4.99
N HIS A 362 -4.11 -6.26 -5.88
CA HIS A 362 -4.52 -7.56 -6.41
C HIS A 362 -4.38 -8.68 -5.39
N ILE A 363 -3.32 -8.70 -4.58
CA ILE A 363 -3.04 -9.84 -3.70
C ILE A 363 -3.69 -9.67 -2.32
N GLU A 364 -3.58 -8.49 -1.67
CA GLU A 364 -4.23 -8.25 -0.37
C GLU A 364 -5.73 -8.01 -0.53
N CYS A 365 -6.11 -7.17 -1.49
CA CYS A 365 -7.51 -6.75 -1.63
C CYS A 365 -8.30 -7.57 -2.65
N ASP A 366 -7.70 -8.55 -3.35
CA ASP A 366 -8.30 -9.28 -4.49
C ASP A 366 -9.10 -8.39 -5.45
N ILE A 367 -8.53 -7.22 -5.77
CA ILE A 367 -9.15 -6.30 -6.72
C ILE A 367 -8.36 -6.32 -8.00
N ARG A 368 -9.05 -6.68 -9.07
CA ARG A 368 -8.54 -6.63 -10.43
C ARG A 368 -9.14 -5.41 -11.11
N LEU A 369 -8.27 -4.45 -11.40
CA LEU A 369 -8.67 -3.25 -12.12
C LEU A 369 -9.03 -3.60 -13.57
N GLN A 370 -10.15 -3.05 -14.03
CA GLN A 370 -10.58 -3.15 -15.42
C GLN A 370 -10.64 -1.76 -16.02
N ASN A 371 -10.06 -1.61 -17.21
CA ASN A 371 -10.15 -0.36 -17.96
C ASN A 371 -11.54 -0.25 -18.57
N VAL A 372 -12.40 0.53 -17.92
CA VAL A 372 -13.72 0.85 -18.45
C VAL A 372 -13.63 2.16 -19.23
N ARG A 373 -14.03 2.12 -20.51
CA ARG A 373 -14.23 3.35 -21.29
C ARG A 373 -15.55 3.97 -20.87
N SER A 374 -15.52 5.14 -20.25
CA SER A 374 -16.73 5.91 -20.02
C SER A 374 -17.16 6.60 -21.32
N THR A 375 -18.46 6.63 -21.60
CA THR A 375 -19.00 7.38 -22.73
C THR A 375 -19.08 8.86 -22.38
N GLY A 376 -18.63 9.71 -23.31
CA GLY A 376 -18.58 11.16 -23.14
C GLY A 376 -19.96 11.80 -22.92
N ARG A 377 -19.95 13.05 -22.45
CA ARG A 377 -21.17 13.83 -22.18
C ARG A 377 -21.87 14.26 -23.47
N TYR A 378 -23.20 14.38 -23.41
CA TYR A 378 -24.05 14.76 -24.55
C TYR A 378 -24.11 16.27 -24.85
N ARG A 379 -23.71 17.15 -23.91
CA ARG A 379 -23.73 18.61 -24.10
C ARG A 379 -22.46 19.24 -23.51
N PHE A 380 -21.69 19.89 -24.37
CA PHE A 380 -20.45 20.59 -24.03
C PHE A 380 -20.62 22.09 -24.32
N ASP A 381 -20.41 22.93 -23.30
CA ASP A 381 -20.42 24.39 -23.42
C ASP A 381 -18.98 24.91 -23.47
N ASN A 382 -18.55 25.33 -24.65
CA ASN A 382 -17.19 25.78 -24.90
C ASN A 382 -16.84 27.07 -24.15
N ALA A 383 -17.78 28.00 -23.98
CA ALA A 383 -17.51 29.27 -23.30
C ALA A 383 -17.29 29.06 -21.80
N ALA A 384 -18.15 28.24 -21.18
CA ALA A 384 -17.98 27.85 -19.79
C ALA A 384 -16.65 27.09 -19.57
N HIS A 385 -16.29 26.20 -20.49
CA HIS A 385 -15.03 25.46 -20.46
C HIS A 385 -13.81 26.39 -20.50
N GLN A 386 -13.74 27.33 -21.45
CA GLN A 386 -12.64 28.28 -21.56
C GLN A 386 -12.52 29.20 -20.33
N GLN A 387 -13.64 29.57 -19.71
CA GLN A 387 -13.62 30.29 -18.44
C GLN A 387 -13.03 29.42 -17.32
N GLY A 388 -13.46 28.16 -17.23
CA GLY A 388 -12.89 27.18 -16.30
C GLY A 388 -11.38 27.07 -16.46
N GLN A 389 -10.90 26.89 -17.69
CA GLN A 389 -9.47 26.75 -17.99
C GLN A 389 -8.65 27.95 -17.51
N ARG A 390 -9.15 29.17 -17.70
CA ARG A 390 -8.49 30.39 -17.20
C ARG A 390 -8.45 30.47 -15.68
N ASP A 391 -9.49 29.98 -15.01
CA ASP A 391 -9.56 29.99 -13.55
C ASP A 391 -8.68 28.87 -12.94
N GLY A 392 -8.62 27.70 -13.58
CA GLY A 392 -7.72 26.60 -13.23
C GLY A 392 -6.24 26.96 -13.41
N ALA A 393 -5.89 27.68 -14.48
CA ALA A 393 -4.52 28.14 -14.73
C ALA A 393 -4.00 29.11 -13.66
N LYS A 394 -4.89 29.76 -12.93
CA LYS A 394 -4.57 30.66 -11.81
C LYS A 394 -4.59 29.96 -10.46
N HIS A 395 -4.92 28.68 -10.41
CA HIS A 395 -4.98 27.93 -9.16
C HIS A 395 -3.56 27.61 -8.69
N GLU A 396 -3.08 28.41 -7.75
CA GLU A 396 -1.82 28.15 -7.06
C GLU A 396 -2.06 27.18 -5.90
N TYR A 397 -1.55 25.96 -6.04
CA TYR A 397 -1.52 25.03 -4.93
C TYR A 397 -0.33 25.33 -4.01
N THR A 398 -0.61 25.89 -2.84
CA THR A 398 0.37 26.10 -1.76
C THR A 398 0.38 24.88 -0.84
N GLY A 399 0.80 23.73 -1.36
CA GLY A 399 0.88 22.52 -0.56
C GLY A 399 1.85 22.66 0.63
N PRO A 400 1.54 22.09 1.81
CA PRO A 400 2.41 22.11 2.99
C PRO A 400 3.78 21.44 2.74
N HIS A 401 3.87 20.65 1.66
CA HIS A 401 5.08 19.94 1.23
C HIS A 401 5.44 20.20 -0.23
N SER A 402 5.14 21.38 -0.81
CA SER A 402 5.76 21.75 -2.09
C SER A 402 7.27 21.54 -1.90
N GLN A 403 7.84 20.52 -2.56
CA GLN A 403 9.22 20.12 -2.33
C GLN A 403 10.08 21.36 -2.51
N LYS A 404 10.61 21.89 -1.40
CA LYS A 404 11.52 23.03 -1.45
C LYS A 404 12.77 22.52 -2.14
N ARG A 405 12.87 22.72 -3.45
CA ARG A 405 14.12 22.49 -4.18
C ARG A 405 15.15 23.43 -3.57
N ILE A 406 16.28 22.87 -3.12
CA ILE A 406 17.43 23.66 -2.68
C ILE A 406 17.98 24.35 -3.92
N GLY A 407 17.55 25.60 -4.14
CA GLY A 407 18.17 26.48 -5.11
C GLY A 407 19.44 27.04 -4.49
N PHE A 408 20.59 26.79 -5.10
CA PHE A 408 21.79 27.56 -4.78
C PHE A 408 21.54 28.99 -5.25
N GLN A 409 21.40 29.92 -4.32
CA GLN A 409 21.50 31.35 -4.64
C GLN A 409 22.92 31.57 -5.15
N SER A 410 23.06 31.84 -6.44
CA SER A 410 24.29 32.41 -6.98
C SER A 410 24.33 33.86 -6.49
N ASP A 411 25.13 34.13 -5.47
CA ASP A 411 25.48 35.49 -5.08
C ASP A 411 26.14 36.18 -6.29
N ALA A 412 25.50 37.23 -6.78
CA ALA A 412 26.01 38.12 -7.83
C ALA A 412 26.62 39.37 -7.22
#